data_AF-A0A016SWR6-F1
#
_entry.id   AF-A0A016SWR6-F1
#
_cell.length_a   1.000
_cell.length_b   1.000
_cell.length_c   1.000
_cell.angle_alpha   90.00
_cell.angle_beta   90.00
_cell.angle_gamma   90.00
#
_symmetry.space_group_name_H-M   'P 1'
#
loop_
_entity.id
_entity.type
_entity.pdbx_description
1 polymer ?
#
loop_
_entity_poly.entity_id
_entity_poly.type
_entity_poly.pdbx_seq_one_letter_code
_entity_poly.pdbx_strand_id
1 'polypeptide(L)'
;MLLAGENFLSIDIHKFVRFLILHAKGKPTPLNDFIIVDVNEHSQYTKEHIITAEHFNRFLLSRSYFETPLLTNARMQKRTLVIYGQGANMVTASLHQRGYITVYLSGNIPFFTSFYTKGLTTKSGDAFDIPALEEALENKINSDRGGRLWRSTSASRIRSVESKKIGSKKNIKIPWKY
;
A
#
# COMPACT_ATOMS: atom_id res chain seq x y z
N MET A 1 -13.82 -16.44 -15.10
CA MET A 1 -14.99 -15.95 -14.34
C MET A 1 -14.62 -16.10 -12.87
N LEU A 2 -14.41 -15.01 -12.13
CA LEU A 2 -14.14 -15.07 -10.69
C LEU A 2 -15.45 -15.48 -10.00
N LEU A 3 -15.42 -16.51 -9.16
CA LEU A 3 -16.56 -16.81 -8.29
C LEU A 3 -16.69 -15.66 -7.29
N ALA A 4 -17.87 -15.06 -7.21
CA ALA A 4 -18.16 -13.96 -6.30
C ALA A 4 -18.05 -14.47 -4.85
N GLY A 5 -17.11 -13.92 -4.06
CA GLY A 5 -17.07 -14.13 -2.61
C GLY A 5 -15.68 -14.28 -1.99
N GLU A 6 -14.67 -14.73 -2.74
CA GLU A 6 -13.31 -14.87 -2.21
C GLU A 6 -12.52 -13.56 -2.37
N ASN A 7 -12.49 -12.78 -1.29
CA ASN A 7 -11.65 -11.59 -1.21
C ASN A 7 -10.23 -12.00 -0.79
N PHE A 8 -9.24 -11.82 -1.67
CA PHE A 8 -7.83 -11.90 -1.29
C PHE A 8 -7.41 -10.62 -0.54
N LEU A 9 -6.42 -10.74 0.34
CA LEU A 9 -5.92 -9.60 1.11
C LEU A 9 -5.15 -8.64 0.19
N SER A 10 -5.35 -7.33 0.40
CA SER A 10 -4.60 -6.26 -0.27
C SER A 10 -3.91 -5.38 0.77
N ILE A 11 -2.64 -5.05 0.55
CA ILE A 11 -1.85 -4.16 1.40
C ILE A 11 -1.20 -3.05 0.57
N ASP A 12 -1.06 -1.88 1.20
CA ASP A 12 -0.28 -0.78 0.64
C ASP A 12 1.21 -0.93 0.96
N ILE A 13 2.04 -0.13 0.29
CA ILE A 13 3.49 -0.16 0.44
C ILE A 13 3.96 0.23 1.85
N HIS A 14 3.22 1.07 2.58
CA HIS A 14 3.61 1.47 3.94
C HIS A 14 3.40 0.35 4.95
N LYS A 15 2.29 -0.39 4.83
CA LYS A 15 2.06 -1.61 5.62
C LYS A 15 3.11 -2.67 5.30
N PHE A 16 3.42 -2.86 4.03
CA PHE A 16 4.44 -3.82 3.62
C PHE A 16 5.82 -3.49 4.19
N VAL A 17 6.29 -2.24 4.05
CA VAL A 17 7.57 -1.80 4.63
C VAL A 17 7.58 -1.93 6.14
N ARG A 18 6.48 -1.62 6.82
CA ARG A 18 6.36 -1.88 8.26
C ARG A 18 6.53 -3.36 8.60
N PHE A 19 5.96 -4.27 7.81
CA PHE A 19 6.14 -5.71 8.02
C PHE A 19 7.58 -6.15 7.75
N LEU A 20 8.23 -5.63 6.69
CA LEU A 20 9.66 -5.88 6.43
C LEU A 20 10.53 -5.48 7.63
N ILE A 21 10.32 -4.28 8.15
CA ILE A 21 11.06 -3.76 9.32
C ILE A 21 10.85 -4.65 10.56
N LEU A 22 9.61 -5.03 10.84
CA LEU A 22 9.30 -5.87 11.99
C LEU A 22 9.91 -7.27 11.84
N HIS A 23 9.83 -7.85 10.64
CA HIS A 23 10.43 -9.14 10.33
C HIS A 23 11.95 -9.11 10.51
N ALA A 24 12.63 -8.07 10.00
CA ALA A 24 14.08 -7.89 10.19
C ALA A 24 14.48 -7.76 11.67
N LYS A 25 13.59 -7.23 12.52
CA LYS A 25 13.76 -7.12 13.97
C LYS A 25 13.35 -8.38 14.75
N GLY A 26 12.99 -9.46 14.08
CA GLY A 26 12.50 -10.70 14.70
C GLY A 26 11.16 -10.53 15.44
N LYS A 27 10.38 -9.50 15.08
CA LYS A 27 9.06 -9.25 15.68
C LYS A 27 7.97 -9.96 14.88
N PRO A 28 6.92 -10.47 15.54
CA PRO A 28 5.82 -11.12 14.84
C PRO A 28 5.10 -10.12 13.92
N THR A 29 4.71 -10.58 12.74
CA THR A 29 3.91 -9.79 11.79
C THR A 29 2.77 -10.65 11.25
N PRO A 30 1.67 -10.05 10.76
CA PRO A 30 0.61 -10.79 10.07
C PRO A 30 1.13 -11.56 8.84
N LEU A 31 2.24 -11.13 8.25
CA LEU A 31 3.00 -11.85 7.23
C LEU A 31 4.18 -12.55 7.92
N ASN A 32 3.93 -13.70 8.55
CA ASN A 32 5.00 -14.42 9.26
C ASN A 32 6.17 -14.73 8.33
N ASP A 33 5.89 -15.50 7.29
CA ASP A 33 6.88 -15.92 6.31
C ASP A 33 6.31 -15.71 4.92
N PHE A 34 7.07 -15.01 4.07
CA PHE A 34 6.60 -14.56 2.78
C PHE A 34 7.68 -14.59 1.71
N ILE A 35 7.23 -14.70 0.47
CA ILE A 35 8.04 -14.54 -0.74
C ILE A 35 7.48 -13.34 -1.49
N ILE A 36 8.37 -12.45 -1.91
CA ILE A 36 8.01 -11.29 -2.72
C ILE A 36 8.01 -11.75 -4.18
N VAL A 37 6.92 -11.50 -4.90
CA VAL A 37 6.75 -11.96 -6.28
C VAL A 37 6.53 -10.76 -7.20
N ASP A 38 7.44 -10.58 -8.16
CA ASP A 38 7.33 -9.59 -9.22
C ASP A 38 6.69 -10.22 -10.46
N VAL A 39 5.54 -9.69 -10.89
CA VAL A 39 4.82 -10.18 -12.09
C VAL A 39 4.93 -9.27 -13.31
N ASN A 40 5.81 -8.28 -13.26
CA ASN A 40 6.11 -7.42 -14.40
C ASN A 40 6.78 -8.21 -15.52
N GLU A 41 6.97 -7.55 -16.66
CA GLU A 41 7.78 -8.13 -17.73
C GLU A 41 9.23 -8.34 -17.27
N HIS A 42 9.87 -9.40 -17.78
CA HIS A 42 11.22 -9.75 -17.39
C HIS A 42 12.21 -8.59 -17.63
N SER A 43 12.01 -7.82 -18.71
CA SER A 43 12.81 -6.64 -19.04
C SER A 43 12.69 -5.48 -18.04
N GLN A 44 11.58 -5.40 -17.30
CA GLN A 44 11.38 -4.42 -16.24
C GLN A 44 11.98 -4.92 -14.93
N TYR A 45 11.73 -6.19 -14.60
CA TYR A 45 12.29 -6.87 -13.44
C TYR A 45 13.83 -6.78 -13.42
N THR A 46 14.50 -7.05 -14.54
CA THR A 46 15.97 -6.99 -14.61
C THR A 46 16.54 -5.58 -14.44
N LYS A 47 15.75 -4.53 -14.71
CA LYS A 47 16.18 -3.14 -14.52
C LYS A 47 16.09 -2.72 -13.06
N GLU A 48 14.96 -3.01 -12.42
CA GLU A 48 14.70 -2.63 -11.05
C GLU A 48 13.53 -3.46 -10.50
N HIS A 49 13.72 -4.04 -9.32
CA HIS A 49 12.70 -4.79 -8.58
C HIS A 49 12.90 -4.57 -7.07
N ILE A 50 11.90 -4.96 -6.27
CA ILE A 50 12.05 -4.98 -4.82
C ILE A 50 13.13 -6.01 -4.47
N ILE A 51 14.03 -5.68 -3.54
CA ILE A 51 15.11 -6.57 -3.13
C ILE A 51 14.53 -7.92 -2.68
N THR A 52 15.20 -9.02 -3.01
CA THR A 52 14.74 -10.42 -2.80
C THR A 52 13.47 -10.85 -3.56
N ALA A 53 12.87 -10.00 -4.40
CA ALA A 53 11.72 -10.41 -5.20
C ALA A 53 12.12 -11.46 -6.23
N GLU A 54 11.29 -12.50 -6.37
CA GLU A 54 11.43 -13.50 -7.41
C GLU A 54 10.48 -13.16 -8.57
N HIS A 55 11.00 -13.29 -9.80
CA HIS A 55 10.20 -13.04 -11.00
C HIS A 55 9.24 -14.20 -11.28
N PHE A 56 7.97 -13.88 -11.51
CA PHE A 56 6.96 -14.83 -11.97
C PHE A 56 6.32 -14.36 -13.27
N ASN A 57 6.48 -15.16 -14.32
CA ASN A 57 5.82 -14.90 -15.59
C ASN A 57 4.31 -15.18 -15.50
N ARG A 58 3.50 -14.11 -15.41
CA ARG A 58 2.03 -14.19 -15.32
C ARG A 58 1.36 -14.99 -16.45
N PHE A 59 1.97 -15.08 -17.63
CA PHE A 59 1.44 -15.86 -18.74
C PHE A 59 1.48 -17.39 -18.50
N LEU A 60 2.20 -17.85 -17.47
CA LEU A 60 2.17 -19.27 -17.08
C LEU A 60 0.82 -19.68 -16.50
N LEU A 61 0.04 -18.74 -15.94
CA LEU A 61 -1.25 -19.06 -15.32
C LEU A 61 -2.30 -19.61 -16.29
N SER A 62 -2.18 -19.29 -17.59
CA SER A 62 -3.09 -19.81 -18.62
C SER A 62 -2.74 -21.22 -19.09
N ARG A 63 -1.60 -21.78 -18.65
CA ARG A 63 -1.13 -23.10 -19.04
C ARG A 63 -1.60 -24.18 -18.06
N SER A 64 -1.74 -25.40 -18.56
CA SER A 64 -2.10 -26.58 -17.76
C SER A 64 -1.04 -26.91 -16.69
N TYR A 65 0.23 -26.59 -16.95
CA TYR A 65 1.36 -26.77 -16.04
C TYR A 65 1.94 -25.41 -15.64
N PHE A 66 1.20 -24.68 -14.80
CA PHE A 66 1.60 -23.35 -14.32
C PHE A 66 2.49 -23.40 -13.08
N GLU A 67 2.62 -24.57 -12.45
CA GLU A 67 3.38 -24.76 -11.23
C GLU A 67 4.88 -24.54 -11.50
N THR A 68 5.50 -23.61 -10.78
CA THR A 68 6.93 -23.31 -10.85
C THR A 68 7.61 -23.71 -9.54
N PRO A 69 8.94 -23.87 -9.50
CA PRO A 69 9.67 -24.14 -8.25
C PRO A 69 9.35 -23.14 -7.13
N LEU A 70 9.21 -21.85 -7.46
CA LEU A 70 8.73 -20.78 -6.55
C LEU A 70 7.39 -21.16 -5.90
N LEU A 71 6.40 -21.49 -6.73
CA LEU A 71 5.06 -21.81 -6.27
C LEU A 71 5.03 -23.11 -5.47
N THR A 72 5.72 -24.16 -5.96
CA THR A 72 5.87 -25.42 -5.25
C THR A 72 6.46 -25.20 -3.86
N ASN A 73 7.53 -24.40 -3.75
CA ASN A 73 8.18 -24.09 -2.48
C ASN A 73 7.23 -23.34 -1.54
N ALA A 74 6.55 -22.29 -2.06
CA ALA A 74 5.59 -21.51 -1.28
C ALA A 74 4.46 -22.39 -0.71
N ARG A 75 3.96 -23.34 -1.50
CA ARG A 75 2.92 -24.29 -1.06
C ARG A 75 3.44 -25.25 0.00
N MET A 76 4.61 -25.86 -0.22
CA MET A 76 5.21 -26.83 0.72
C MET A 76 5.50 -26.21 2.09
N GLN A 77 6.02 -24.98 2.08
CA GLN A 77 6.39 -24.25 3.30
C GLN A 77 5.25 -23.39 3.88
N LYS A 78 4.07 -23.40 3.23
CA LYS A 78 2.92 -22.54 3.58
C LYS A 78 3.28 -21.05 3.69
N ARG A 79 4.17 -20.57 2.81
CA ARG A 79 4.61 -19.17 2.76
C ARG A 79 3.57 -18.31 2.05
N THR A 80 3.47 -17.06 2.48
CA THR A 80 2.59 -16.08 1.85
C THR A 80 3.26 -15.50 0.59
N LEU A 81 2.56 -15.48 -0.54
CA LEU A 81 3.02 -14.81 -1.74
C LEU A 81 2.58 -13.33 -1.70
N VAL A 82 3.52 -12.41 -1.59
CA VAL A 82 3.28 -10.97 -1.69
C VAL A 82 3.52 -10.54 -3.13
N ILE A 83 2.46 -10.28 -3.88
CA ILE A 83 2.51 -10.15 -5.34
C ILE A 83 2.31 -8.68 -5.73
N TYR A 84 3.24 -8.13 -6.52
CA TYR A 84 3.16 -6.76 -7.04
C TYR A 84 3.51 -6.69 -8.53
N GLY A 85 3.15 -5.56 -9.15
CA GLY A 85 3.42 -5.30 -10.57
C GLY A 85 2.16 -5.26 -11.43
N GLN A 86 2.37 -5.13 -12.74
CA GLN A 86 1.27 -5.00 -13.69
C GLN A 86 0.44 -6.29 -13.74
N GLY A 87 -0.87 -6.18 -13.48
CA GLY A 87 -1.78 -7.33 -13.44
C GLY A 87 -1.66 -8.21 -12.18
N ALA A 88 -0.93 -7.74 -11.16
CA ALA A 88 -0.76 -8.47 -9.90
C ALA A 88 -2.08 -8.80 -9.21
N ASN A 89 -3.10 -7.94 -9.31
CA ASN A 89 -4.44 -8.23 -8.78
C ASN A 89 -5.05 -9.52 -9.37
N MET A 90 -4.97 -9.70 -10.69
CA MET A 90 -5.48 -10.87 -11.39
C MET A 90 -4.67 -12.13 -11.05
N VAL A 91 -3.34 -12.00 -10.97
CA VAL A 91 -2.45 -13.09 -10.59
C VAL A 91 -2.73 -13.53 -9.15
N THR A 92 -2.87 -12.58 -8.24
CA THR A 92 -3.20 -12.82 -6.83
C THR A 92 -4.51 -13.58 -6.70
N ALA A 93 -5.56 -13.13 -7.39
CA ALA A 93 -6.86 -13.79 -7.40
C ALA A 93 -6.78 -15.22 -7.95
N SER A 94 -6.08 -15.41 -9.07
CA SER A 94 -5.96 -16.72 -9.73
C SER A 94 -5.19 -17.71 -8.87
N LEU A 95 -4.11 -17.28 -8.22
CA LEU A 95 -3.34 -18.12 -7.30
C LEU A 95 -4.13 -18.38 -6.00
N HIS A 96 -4.85 -17.40 -5.48
CA HIS A 96 -5.72 -17.59 -4.32
C HIS A 96 -6.75 -18.70 -4.55
N GLN A 97 -7.46 -18.66 -5.68
CA GLN A 97 -8.43 -19.68 -6.10
C GLN A 97 -7.81 -21.07 -6.28
N ARG A 98 -6.48 -21.14 -6.46
CA ARG A 98 -5.71 -22.39 -6.58
C ARG A 98 -5.11 -22.85 -5.24
N GLY A 99 -5.57 -22.27 -4.13
CA GLY A 99 -5.22 -22.66 -2.76
C GLY A 99 -3.92 -22.06 -2.24
N TYR A 100 -3.37 -21.03 -2.89
CA TYR A 100 -2.20 -20.32 -2.39
C TYR A 100 -2.59 -19.25 -1.36
N ILE A 101 -1.74 -19.07 -0.34
CA ILE A 101 -1.83 -17.93 0.57
C ILE A 101 -1.22 -16.74 -0.15
N THR A 102 -2.06 -15.79 -0.58
CA THR A 102 -1.62 -14.67 -1.40
C THR A 102 -2.07 -13.34 -0.83
N VAL A 103 -1.23 -12.32 -1.07
CA VAL A 103 -1.49 -10.94 -0.70
C VAL A 103 -1.11 -10.05 -1.88
N TYR A 104 -2.03 -9.20 -2.30
CA TYR A 104 -1.76 -8.20 -3.32
C TYR A 104 -1.09 -6.98 -2.70
N LEU A 105 0.11 -6.65 -3.16
CA LEU A 105 0.79 -5.41 -2.83
C LEU A 105 0.44 -4.34 -3.87
N SER A 106 -0.38 -3.38 -3.46
CA SER A 106 -0.90 -2.35 -4.37
C SER A 106 0.16 -1.32 -4.73
N GLY A 107 0.33 -1.08 -6.03
CA GLY A 107 1.24 -0.06 -6.57
C GLY A 107 2.22 -0.65 -7.58
N ASN A 108 3.28 0.11 -7.85
CA ASN A 108 4.35 -0.26 -8.77
C ASN A 108 5.69 0.35 -8.30
N ILE A 109 6.80 -0.06 -8.92
CA ILE A 109 8.15 0.41 -8.54
C ILE A 109 8.26 1.95 -8.52
N PRO A 110 7.84 2.72 -9.55
CA PRO A 110 7.86 4.18 -9.49
C PRO A 110 7.09 4.78 -8.32
N PHE A 111 5.93 4.20 -7.97
CA PHE A 111 5.15 4.63 -6.82
C PHE A 111 5.87 4.31 -5.51
N PHE A 112 6.45 3.12 -5.38
CA PHE A 112 7.18 2.71 -4.18
C PHE A 112 8.40 3.60 -3.92
N THR A 113 9.18 3.89 -4.96
CA THR A 113 10.40 4.72 -4.86
C THR A 113 10.11 6.20 -4.64
N SER A 114 8.88 6.66 -4.87
CA SER A 114 8.45 8.02 -4.49
C SER A 114 8.40 8.22 -2.96
N PHE A 115 8.24 7.13 -2.20
CA PHE A 115 8.26 7.14 -0.72
C PHE A 115 9.55 6.56 -0.15
N TYR A 116 10.09 5.52 -0.79
CA TYR A 116 11.26 4.77 -0.32
C TYR A 116 12.35 4.82 -1.37
N THR A 117 13.06 5.95 -1.42
CA THR A 117 14.11 6.22 -2.42
C THR A 117 15.37 5.36 -2.21
N LYS A 118 15.58 4.84 -1.01
CA LYS A 118 16.71 3.99 -0.62
C LYS A 118 16.22 2.76 0.14
N GLY A 119 16.96 1.67 0.01
CA GLY A 119 16.79 0.47 0.84
C GLY A 119 15.68 -0.49 0.43
N LEU A 120 14.85 -0.14 -0.56
CA LEU A 120 13.72 -0.98 -0.98
C LEU A 120 13.99 -1.78 -2.26
N THR A 121 14.65 -1.16 -3.25
CA THR A 121 14.82 -1.73 -4.59
C THR A 121 16.28 -2.01 -4.90
N THR A 122 16.51 -2.94 -5.83
CA THR A 122 17.86 -3.34 -6.28
C THR A 122 18.68 -2.20 -6.86
N LYS A 123 18.04 -1.11 -7.29
CA LYS A 123 18.72 0.11 -7.74
C LYS A 123 19.44 0.85 -6.59
N SER A 124 19.00 0.65 -5.36
CA SER A 124 19.57 1.29 -4.17
C SER A 124 20.58 0.41 -3.41
N GLY A 125 20.70 -0.87 -3.77
CA GLY A 125 21.61 -1.84 -3.16
C GLY A 125 21.10 -3.27 -3.28
N ASP A 126 21.92 -4.23 -2.84
CA ASP A 126 21.61 -5.68 -2.95
C ASP A 126 20.87 -6.24 -1.72
N ALA A 127 20.76 -5.46 -0.65
CA ALA A 127 20.11 -5.84 0.61
C ALA A 127 19.21 -4.71 1.13
N PHE A 128 18.17 -5.07 1.89
CA PHE A 128 17.28 -4.09 2.49
C PHE A 128 18.03 -3.20 3.50
N ASP A 129 17.98 -1.88 3.30
CA ASP A 129 18.51 -0.89 4.26
C ASP A 129 17.40 -0.54 5.27
N ILE A 130 17.29 -1.38 6.31
CA ILE A 130 16.26 -1.26 7.34
C ILE A 130 16.27 0.12 8.03
N PRO A 131 17.42 0.70 8.43
CA PRO A 131 17.46 2.07 8.94
C PRO A 131 16.86 3.12 7.98
N ALA A 132 17.21 3.09 6.69
CA ALA A 132 16.67 4.05 5.73
C ALA A 132 15.15 3.87 5.51
N LEU A 133 14.67 2.63 5.51
CA LEU A 133 13.23 2.33 5.41
C LEU A 133 12.45 2.81 6.64
N GLU A 134 13.03 2.69 7.84
CA GLU A 134 12.45 3.19 9.09
C GLU A 134 12.30 4.70 9.08
N GLU A 135 13.37 5.42 8.72
CA GLU A 135 13.38 6.88 8.62
C GLU A 135 12.31 7.37 7.62
N ALA A 136 12.26 6.77 6.43
CA ALA A 136 11.27 7.12 5.41
C ALA A 136 9.83 6.87 5.86
N LEU A 137 9.58 5.75 6.55
CA LEU A 137 8.26 5.41 7.09
C LEU A 137 7.86 6.39 8.20
N GLU A 138 8.76 6.75 9.10
CA GLU A 138 8.51 7.70 10.18
C GLU A 138 8.21 9.10 9.64
N ASN A 139 8.98 9.56 8.65
CA ASN A 139 8.72 10.81 7.95
C ASN A 139 7.32 10.85 7.31
N LYS A 140 6.89 9.74 6.70
CA LYS A 140 5.53 9.62 6.14
C LYS A 140 4.46 9.71 7.23
N ILE A 141 4.63 8.99 8.34
CA ILE A 141 3.69 9.00 9.47
C ILE A 141 3.58 10.41 10.07
N ASN A 142 4.70 11.11 10.22
CA ASN A 142 4.75 12.47 10.74
C ASN A 142 4.11 13.48 9.78
N SER A 143 4.33 13.32 8.46
CA SER A 143 3.65 14.13 7.43
C SER A 143 2.13 13.97 7.48
N ASP A 144 1.63 12.74 7.61
CA ASP A 144 0.19 12.47 7.71
C ASP A 144 -0.44 13.06 8.99
N ARG A 145 0.30 13.03 10.10
CA ARG A 145 -0.10 13.64 11.37
C ARG A 145 -0.05 15.17 11.31
N GLY A 146 0.99 15.74 10.70
CA GLY A 146 1.17 17.19 10.53
C GLY A 146 0.18 17.83 9.54
N GLY A 147 -0.25 17.08 8.52
CA GLY A 147 -1.25 17.52 7.54
C GLY A 147 -2.65 17.72 8.12
N ARG A 148 -2.99 17.08 9.25
CA ARG A 148 -4.25 17.34 9.98
C ARG A 148 -4.20 18.61 10.83
N LEU A 149 -3.02 19.11 11.20
CA LEU A 149 -2.87 20.32 12.02
C LEU A 149 -2.76 21.62 11.18
N TRP A 150 -2.43 21.52 9.89
CA TRP A 150 -2.24 22.69 9.01
C TRP A 150 -3.49 23.12 8.21
N ARG A 151 -4.66 22.48 8.38
CA ARG A 151 -5.94 23.00 7.87
C ARG A 151 -6.71 23.89 8.84
N SER A 152 -6.09 24.32 9.94
CA SER A 152 -6.68 25.26 10.90
C SER A 152 -5.88 26.55 11.05
N THR A 153 -5.75 27.32 9.95
CA THR A 153 -5.43 28.75 10.01
C THR A 153 -6.33 29.52 9.04
N SER A 154 -7.61 29.62 9.39
CA SER A 154 -8.51 30.69 8.92
C SER A 154 -9.51 31.02 10.02
N ALA A 155 -9.00 31.21 11.25
CA ALA A 155 -9.76 31.73 12.37
C ALA A 155 -8.99 32.89 13.01
N SER A 156 -8.74 33.94 12.23
CA SER A 156 -8.32 35.24 12.76
C SER A 156 -8.42 36.33 11.68
N ARG A 157 -9.66 36.70 11.34
CA ARG A 157 -9.99 38.08 10.99
C ARG A 157 -11.38 38.40 11.54
N ILE A 158 -11.45 38.39 12.88
CA ILE A 158 -12.43 39.19 13.61
C ILE A 158 -12.07 40.65 13.29
N ARG A 159 -12.66 41.20 12.22
CA ARG A 159 -12.81 42.64 12.12
C ARG A 159 -13.98 43.00 13.04
N SER A 160 -13.63 43.57 14.18
CA SER A 160 -14.53 44.46 14.93
C SER A 160 -14.98 45.56 13.98
N VAL A 161 -16.17 45.40 13.39
CA VAL A 161 -16.88 46.49 12.73
C VAL A 161 -17.92 46.94 13.74
N GLU A 162 -17.68 48.08 14.37
CA GLU A 162 -18.72 48.86 15.03
C GLU A 162 -19.84 49.14 14.01
N SER A 163 -20.96 48.44 14.17
CA SER A 163 -22.17 48.74 13.43
C SER A 163 -22.81 49.98 14.04
N LYS A 164 -22.62 51.12 13.37
CA LYS A 164 -23.37 52.35 13.60
C LYS A 164 -24.88 52.07 13.60
N LYS A 165 -25.54 52.56 14.66
CA LYS A 165 -27.00 52.64 14.83
C LYS A 165 -27.70 53.22 13.60
N ILE A 166 -28.60 52.45 13.01
CA ILE A 166 -29.76 52.89 12.23
C ILE A 166 -30.84 51.83 12.56
N GLY A 167 -31.89 52.09 13.32
CA GLY A 167 -32.97 53.01 12.99
C GLY A 167 -34.18 52.21 12.46
N SER A 168 -35.02 51.73 13.39
CA SER A 168 -36.45 51.38 13.24
C SER A 168 -36.96 50.61 12.00
N LYS A 169 -37.58 49.45 12.20
CA LYS A 169 -39.06 49.27 12.27
C LYS A 169 -39.43 47.79 12.43
N LYS A 170 -40.56 47.62 13.12
CA LYS A 170 -41.18 46.38 13.62
C LYS A 170 -41.71 45.47 12.51
N ASN A 171 -42.15 44.28 12.96
CA ASN A 171 -43.18 43.39 12.41
C ASN A 171 -42.68 42.41 11.33
N ILE A 172 -42.95 41.09 11.33
CA ILE A 172 -44.12 40.34 11.80
C ILE A 172 -43.79 38.82 11.86
N LYS A 173 -44.37 38.17 12.88
CA LYS A 173 -44.85 36.76 13.02
C LYS A 173 -44.02 35.58 12.50
N ILE A 174 -43.56 34.78 13.45
CA ILE A 174 -43.44 33.32 13.33
C ILE A 174 -44.85 32.73 13.47
N PRO A 175 -45.19 31.65 12.75
CA PRO A 175 -45.66 30.47 13.47
C PRO A 175 -45.07 29.17 12.93
N TRP A 176 -44.73 28.29 13.85
CA TRP A 176 -44.27 26.93 13.63
C TRP A 176 -45.37 25.99 13.09
N LYS A 177 -44.89 24.82 12.60
CA LYS A 177 -45.55 23.52 12.35
C LYS A 177 -46.00 23.30 10.89
N TYR A 178 -45.72 22.15 10.27
CA TYR A 178 -45.64 20.77 10.78
C TYR A 178 -44.31 20.06 10.49
#